data_AF-A0A6H9Z4P3-F1
#
_entry.id   AF-A0A6H9Z4P3-F1
#
_cell.length_a   1.000
_cell.length_b   1.000
_cell.length_c   1.000
_cell.angle_alpha   90.00
_cell.angle_beta   90.00
_cell.angle_gamma   90.00
#
_symmetry.space_group_name_H-M   'P 1'
#
loop_
_entity.id
_entity.type
_entity.pdbx_description
1 polymer ?
#
loop_
_entity_poly.entity_id
_entity_poly.type
_entity_poly.pdbx_seq_one_letter_code
_entity_poly.pdbx_strand_id
1 'polypeptide(L)' 'MTAGSAHYAAEPPKGSTSLDDLARQKNVQVVTSADDLAQDGVFDSDEELDAFLEHVTEARHAD' A
#
# COMPACT_ATOMS: atom_id res chain seq x y z
N MET A 1 24.74 -6.70 13.00
CA MET A 1 23.74 -5.87 12.30
C MET A 1 22.77 -6.84 11.63
N THR A 2 21.62 -7.09 12.22
CA THR A 2 20.59 -7.98 11.65
C THR A 2 19.45 -7.09 11.14
N ALA A 3 19.33 -6.94 9.83
CA ALA A 3 18.10 -6.42 9.23
C ALA A 3 17.02 -7.49 9.46
N GLY A 4 16.17 -7.28 10.47
CA GLY A 4 15.01 -8.13 10.69
C GLY A 4 14.02 -7.87 9.59
N SER A 5 13.88 -8.81 8.65
CA SER A 5 12.76 -8.85 7.72
C SER A 5 11.47 -8.86 8.54
N ALA A 6 10.80 -7.71 8.60
CA ALA A 6 9.45 -7.62 9.14
C ALA A 6 8.50 -8.32 8.16
N HIS A 7 8.35 -9.63 8.33
CA HIS A 7 7.24 -10.37 7.75
C HIS A 7 5.96 -9.89 8.46
N TYR A 8 5.33 -8.85 7.94
CA TYR A 8 3.96 -8.49 8.31
C TYR A 8 3.02 -9.54 7.70
N ALA A 9 2.95 -10.71 8.32
CA ALA A 9 1.90 -11.68 8.08
C ALA A 9 0.67 -11.24 8.90
N ALA A 10 0.02 -10.16 8.48
CA ALA A 10 -1.33 -9.89 8.93
C ALA A 10 -2.23 -10.92 8.24
N GLU A 11 -2.58 -12.01 8.93
CA GLU A 11 -3.57 -12.96 8.41
C GLU A 11 -4.87 -12.20 8.16
N PRO A 12 -5.34 -12.12 6.91
CA PRO A 12 -6.50 -11.30 6.62
C PRO A 12 -7.76 -12.00 7.19
N PRO A 13 -8.72 -11.25 7.75
CA PRO A 13 -9.87 -11.82 8.44
C PRO A 13 -10.63 -12.77 7.52
N LYS A 14 -10.99 -13.97 8.01
CA LYS A 14 -11.67 -15.04 7.26
C LYS A 14 -12.99 -14.52 6.65
N GLY A 15 -12.92 -14.00 5.43
CA GLY A 15 -14.00 -13.29 4.74
C GLY A 15 -13.55 -12.10 3.89
N SER A 16 -12.31 -11.65 4.01
CA SER A 16 -11.73 -10.63 3.13
C SER A 16 -11.45 -11.20 1.74
N THR A 17 -12.06 -10.62 0.71
CA THR A 17 -11.63 -10.80 -0.68
C THR A 17 -10.12 -10.59 -0.78
N SER A 18 -9.41 -11.47 -1.49
CA SER A 18 -7.97 -11.29 -1.71
C SER A 18 -7.71 -9.93 -2.38
N LEU A 19 -6.60 -9.29 -2.02
CA LEU A 19 -6.17 -8.05 -2.70
C LEU A 19 -6.11 -8.25 -4.22
N ASP A 20 -5.67 -9.41 -4.68
CA ASP A 20 -5.63 -9.76 -6.11
C ASP A 20 -7.03 -9.84 -6.74
N ASP A 21 -8.02 -10.34 -6.01
CA ASP A 21 -9.39 -10.46 -6.49
C ASP A 21 -10.07 -9.08 -6.54
N LEU A 22 -9.80 -8.21 -5.57
CA LEU A 22 -10.24 -6.81 -5.58
C LEU A 22 -9.58 -6.03 -6.71
N ALA A 23 -8.29 -6.24 -6.93
CA ALA A 23 -7.53 -5.61 -8.00
C ALA A 23 -8.09 -5.97 -9.38
N ARG A 24 -8.36 -7.27 -9.61
CA ARG A 24 -9.03 -7.75 -10.83
C ARG A 24 -10.44 -7.19 -10.99
N GLN A 25 -11.20 -7.11 -9.90
CA GLN A 25 -12.57 -6.56 -9.94
C GLN A 25 -12.59 -5.07 -10.28
N LYS A 26 -11.64 -4.31 -9.72
CA LYS A 26 -11.52 -2.87 -9.90
C LYS A 26 -10.68 -2.48 -11.12
N ASN A 27 -10.07 -3.46 -11.78
CA ASN A 27 -9.13 -3.29 -12.88
C ASN A 27 -7.98 -2.32 -12.52
N VAL A 28 -7.47 -2.45 -11.30
CA VAL A 28 -6.36 -1.64 -10.75
C VAL A 28 -5.16 -2.54 -10.48
N GLN A 29 -3.96 -1.96 -10.54
CA GLN A 29 -2.74 -2.65 -10.17
C GLN A 29 -2.46 -2.46 -8.68
N VAL A 30 -2.13 -3.55 -7.99
CA VAL A 30 -1.72 -3.49 -6.58
C VAL A 30 -0.29 -2.97 -6.52
N VAL A 31 -0.06 -2.01 -5.64
CA VAL A 31 1.29 -1.56 -5.28
C VAL A 31 1.92 -2.61 -4.36
N THR A 32 3.03 -3.21 -4.79
CA THR A 32 3.73 -4.26 -4.04
C THR A 32 5.06 -3.81 -3.46
N SER A 33 5.60 -2.69 -3.96
CA SER A 33 6.89 -2.17 -3.57
C SER A 33 6.92 -0.64 -3.57
N ALA A 34 7.99 -0.07 -2.98
CA ALA A 34 8.23 1.37 -3.06
C ALA A 34 8.57 1.82 -4.49
N ASP A 35 9.23 0.94 -5.27
CA ASP A 35 9.51 1.20 -6.69
C ASP A 35 8.22 1.33 -7.51
N ASP A 36 7.18 0.55 -7.18
CA ASP A 36 5.87 0.66 -7.81
C ASP A 36 5.21 2.02 -7.55
N LEU A 37 5.43 2.62 -6.37
CA LEU A 37 4.91 3.96 -6.04
C LEU A 37 5.64 5.09 -6.77
N ALA A 38 6.91 4.88 -7.08
CA ALA A 38 7.75 5.87 -7.77
C ALA A 38 7.58 5.85 -9.29
N GLN A 39 6.64 5.06 -9.83
CA GLN A 39 6.38 5.01 -11.27
C GLN A 39 5.59 6.24 -11.74
N ASP A 40 5.93 6.71 -12.94
CA ASP A 40 5.21 7.81 -13.60
C ASP A 40 3.72 7.46 -13.75
N GLY A 41 2.85 8.38 -13.31
CA GLY A 41 1.39 8.23 -13.41
C GLY A 41 0.72 7.50 -12.24
N VAL A 42 1.46 7.17 -11.17
CA VAL A 42 0.86 6.73 -9.90
C VAL A 42 0.34 7.93 -9.11
N PHE A 43 1.10 9.02 -9.13
CA PHE A 43 0.70 10.33 -8.60
C PHE A 43 0.72 11.34 -9.74
N ASP A 44 -0.32 12.16 -9.83
CA ASP A 44 -0.45 13.23 -10.80
C ASP A 44 0.44 14.44 -10.42
N SER A 45 0.78 14.57 -9.13
CA SER A 45 1.70 15.61 -8.64
C SER A 45 2.38 15.25 -7.31
N ASP A 46 3.44 16.00 -6.98
CA ASP A 46 4.17 15.85 -5.71
C ASP A 46 3.27 16.18 -4.50
N GLU A 47 2.31 17.11 -4.64
CA GLU A 47 1.35 17.42 -3.58
C GLU A 47 0.40 16.25 -3.29
N GLU A 48 0.04 15.46 -4.30
CA GLU A 48 -0.75 14.25 -4.11
C GLU A 48 0.04 13.18 -3.34
N LEU A 49 1.33 13.03 -3.65
CA LEU A 49 2.24 12.16 -2.92
C LEU A 49 2.34 12.57 -1.45
N ASP A 50 2.54 13.87 -1.18
CA ASP A 50 2.61 14.40 0.19
C ASP A 50 1.32 14.12 0.97
N ALA A 51 0.15 14.34 0.36
CA ALA A 51 -1.15 14.05 0.98
C ALA A 51 -1.34 12.56 1.28
N PHE A 52 -0.87 11.68 0.38
CA PHE A 52 -0.89 10.24 0.62
C PHE A 52 0.00 9.85 1.82
N LEU A 53 1.21 10.41 1.90
CA LEU A 53 2.15 10.14 2.99
C LEU A 53 1.63 10.64 4.35
N GLU A 54 0.96 11.79 4.37
CA GLU A 54 0.27 12.30 5.57
C GLU A 54 -0.81 11.32 6.03
N HIS A 55 -1.71 10.91 5.12
CA HIS A 55 -2.77 9.96 5.45
C HIS A 55 -2.25 8.61 5.99
N VAL A 56 -1.20 8.05 5.37
CA VAL A 56 -0.59 6.79 5.84
C VAL A 56 0.02 6.96 7.23
N THR A 57 0.65 8.10 7.49
CA THR A 57 1.24 8.42 8.79
C THR A 57 0.16 8.54 9.86
N GLU A 58 -0.94 9.22 9.57
CA GLU A 58 -2.11 9.32 10.46
C GLU A 58 -2.72 7.94 10.74
N ALA A 59 -2.95 7.13 9.70
CA ALA A 59 -3.50 5.79 9.84
C ALA A 59 -2.61 4.88 10.70
N ARG A 60 -1.28 4.97 10.56
CA ARG A 60 -0.33 4.24 11.41
C ARG A 60 -0.33 4.73 12.86
N HIS A 61 -0.54 6.02 13.09
CA HIS A 61 -0.62 6.57 14.44
C HIS A 61 -1.97 6.31 15.14
N ALA A 62 -3.01 5.97 14.38
CA ALA A 62 -4.32 5.61 14.89
C ALA A 62 -4.45 4.15 15.33
N ASP A 63 -3.51 3.29 14.93
CA ASP A 63 -3.39 1.86 15.27
C ASP A 63 -2.43 1.62 16.46
#